data_AF-A0A8S2NB11-F1
#
_entry.id   AF-A0A8S2NB11-F1
#
_cell.length_a   1.000
_cell.length_b   1.000
_cell.length_c   1.000
_cell.angle_alpha   90.00
_cell.angle_beta   90.00
_cell.angle_gamma   90.00
#
_symmetry.space_group_name_H-M   'P 1'
#
loop_
_entity.id
_entity.type
_entity.pdbx_description
1 polymer ?
#
loop_
_entity_poly.entity_id
_entity_poly.type
_entity_poly.pdbx_seq_one_letter_code
_entity_poly.pdbx_strand_id
1 'polypeptide(L)' 'MASSTLKITEQPRAEWYWKSNPKPWLRREKEEWTKYSDIESEIIEEAFNGTTQLIELDNYLIDLNDP' A
#
# COMPACT_ATOMS: atom_id res chain seq x y z
N MET A 1 37.94 1.55 -23.70
CA MET A 1 37.30 1.32 -22.39
C MET A 1 35.83 1.64 -22.55
N ALA A 2 34.95 0.64 -22.57
CA ALA A 2 33.51 0.87 -22.71
C ALA A 2 32.88 0.92 -21.31
N SER A 3 32.39 2.08 -20.89
CA SER A 3 31.60 2.21 -19.66
C SER A 3 30.24 1.58 -19.87
N SER A 4 29.94 0.53 -19.12
CA SER A 4 28.60 -0.06 -19.06
C SER A 4 27.72 0.80 -18.16
N THR A 5 26.82 1.57 -18.76
CA THR A 5 25.74 2.26 -18.03
C THR A 5 24.78 1.23 -17.47
N LEU A 6 24.81 1.02 -16.15
CA LEU A 6 23.79 0.24 -15.45
C LEU A 6 22.46 0.97 -15.59
N LYS A 7 21.55 0.44 -16.41
CA LYS A 7 20.14 0.85 -16.37
C LYS A 7 19.57 0.33 -15.06
N ILE A 8 19.56 1.18 -14.04
CA ILE A 8 18.75 0.93 -12.83
C ILE A 8 17.32 0.89 -13.34
N THR A 9 16.79 -0.32 -13.47
CA THR A 9 15.40 -0.53 -13.84
C THR A 9 14.68 -0.49 -12.51
N GLU A 10 14.07 0.65 -12.16
CA GLU A 10 13.20 0.72 -11.00
C GLU A 10 12.12 -0.34 -11.20
N GLN A 11 12.14 -1.38 -10.38
CA GLN A 11 11.05 -2.35 -10.37
C GLN A 11 9.78 -1.59 -9.98
N PRO A 12 8.65 -1.83 -10.66
CA PRO A 12 7.40 -1.20 -10.26
C PRO A 12 7.09 -1.62 -8.82
N ARG A 13 7.10 -0.64 -7.91
CA ARG A 13 6.70 -0.83 -6.51
C ARG A 13 5.18 -0.92 -6.44
N ALA A 14 4.68 -1.84 -5.62
CA ALA A 14 3.25 -1.92 -5.35
C ALA A 14 2.76 -0.63 -4.70
N GLU A 15 1.63 -0.10 -5.17
CA GLU A 15 0.99 1.08 -4.60
C GLU A 15 -0.25 0.65 -3.83
N TRP A 16 -0.24 0.90 -2.52
CA TRP A 16 -1.35 0.57 -1.65
C TRP A 16 -2.21 1.81 -1.37
N TYR A 17 -3.51 1.59 -1.21
CA TYR A 17 -4.50 2.65 -0.96
C TYR A 17 -5.48 2.23 0.13
N TRP A 18 -5.98 3.20 0.87
CA TRP A 18 -7.07 3.02 1.84
C TRP A 18 -8.28 3.86 1.46
N LYS A 19 -9.46 3.33 1.75
CA LYS A 19 -10.74 3.99 1.45
C LYS A 19 -11.26 4.68 2.71
N SER A 20 -11.59 5.97 2.60
CA SER A 20 -12.15 6.75 3.70
C SER A 20 -13.34 7.56 3.24
N ASN A 21 -14.47 6.89 3.22
CA ASN A 21 -15.75 7.48 2.87
C ASN A 21 -16.37 8.10 4.13
N PRO A 22 -16.72 9.40 4.15
CA PRO A 22 -17.35 10.04 5.30
C PRO A 22 -18.67 9.37 5.71
N LYS A 23 -19.40 8.79 4.75
CA LYS A 23 -20.68 8.12 4.97
C LYS A 23 -20.69 6.78 4.26
N PRO A 24 -19.95 5.77 4.79
CA PRO A 24 -19.75 4.49 4.12
C PRO A 24 -21.06 3.69 3.89
N TRP A 25 -22.13 4.02 4.61
CA TRP A 25 -23.46 3.43 4.43
C TRP A 25 -24.27 4.02 3.26
N LEU A 26 -23.84 5.14 2.66
CA LEU A 26 -24.51 5.73 1.51
C LEU A 26 -24.08 5.01 0.22
N ARG A 27 -25.01 4.25 -0.37
CA ARG A 27 -24.80 3.49 -1.62
C ARG A 27 -24.35 4.30 -2.85
N ARG A 28 -24.37 5.64 -2.79
CA ARG A 28 -24.03 6.55 -3.90
C ARG A 28 -22.88 7.48 -3.57
N GLU A 29 -22.25 7.33 -2.41
CA GLU A 29 -21.06 8.12 -2.13
C GLU A 29 -19.93 7.66 -3.06
N LYS A 30 -19.22 8.63 -3.65
CA LYS A 30 -18.08 8.33 -4.51
C LYS A 30 -16.97 7.74 -3.63
N GLU A 31 -16.34 6.67 -4.07
CA GLU A 31 -15.22 6.10 -3.32
C GLU A 31 -14.05 7.07 -3.31
N GLU A 32 -13.54 7.36 -2.12
CA GLU A 32 -12.36 8.19 -1.92
C GLU A 32 -11.21 7.30 -1.44
N TRP A 33 -10.31 7.02 -2.37
CA TRP A 33 -9.09 6.25 -2.13
C TRP A 33 -7.93 7.22 -1.89
N THR A 34 -7.26 7.04 -0.76
CA THR A 34 -6.06 7.79 -0.40
C THR A 34 -4.87 6.85 -0.44
N LYS A 35 -3.78 7.28 -1.07
CA LYS A 35 -2.57 6.47 -1.19
C LYS A 35 -1.85 6.40 0.16
N TYR A 36 -1.31 5.23 0.51
CA TYR A 36 -0.29 5.14 1.55
C TYR A 36 1.02 5.79 1.07
N SER A 37 1.87 6.21 2.01
CA SER A 37 3.23 6.65 1.63
C SER A 37 4.01 5.50 0.98
N ASP A 38 5.10 5.84 0.29
CA ASP A 38 5.94 4.82 -0.35
C ASP A 38 6.52 3.83 0.68
N ILE A 39 6.84 4.29 1.89
CA ILE A 39 7.35 3.46 2.98
C ILE A 39 6.24 2.56 3.53
N GLU A 40 5.05 3.12 3.82
CA GLU A 40 3.92 2.32 4.29
C GLU A 40 3.49 1.28 3.26
N SER A 41 3.50 1.64 1.98
CA SER A 41 3.20 0.70 0.88
C SER A 41 4.21 -0.46 0.83
N GLU A 42 5.49 -0.20 1.07
CA GLU A 42 6.54 -1.23 1.13
C GLU A 42 6.31 -2.17 2.33
N ILE A 43 5.99 -1.63 3.51
CA ILE A 43 5.66 -2.41 4.71
C ILE A 43 4.41 -3.29 4.47
N ILE A 44 3.38 -2.73 3.85
CA ILE A 44 2.14 -3.46 3.54
C ILE A 44 2.40 -4.58 2.54
N GLU A 45 3.16 -4.29 1.48
CA GLU A 45 3.52 -5.28 0.46
C GLU A 45 4.35 -6.44 1.06
N GLU A 46 5.31 -6.15 1.93
CA GLU A 46 6.10 -7.18 2.62
C GLU A 46 5.24 -8.06 3.52
N ALA A 47 4.32 -7.46 4.29
CA ALA A 47 3.41 -8.20 5.15
C ALA A 47 2.43 -9.05 4.34
N PHE A 48 1.86 -8.50 3.26
CA PHE A 48 0.93 -9.19 2.37
C PHE A 48 1.56 -10.41 1.70
N ASN A 49 2.82 -10.32 1.27
CA ASN A 49 3.56 -11.44 0.70
C ASN A 49 4.14 -12.41 1.76
N GLY A 50 4.18 -11.98 3.02
CA GLY A 50 4.70 -12.74 4.14
C GLY A 50 3.64 -13.60 4.83
N THR A 51 3.90 -13.92 6.10
CA THR A 51 2.95 -14.62 6.98
C THR A 51 2.24 -13.69 7.96
N THR A 52 2.58 -12.40 7.95
CA THR A 52 2.06 -11.41 8.90
C THR A 52 0.84 -10.74 8.30
N GLN A 53 -0.31 -10.91 8.94
CA GLN A 53 -1.57 -10.36 8.44
C GLN A 53 -2.05 -9.14 9.25
N LEU A 54 -1.45 -8.86 10.40
CA LEU A 54 -1.75 -7.66 11.20
C LEU A 54 -0.52 -6.75 11.23
N ILE A 55 -0.66 -5.54 10.70
CA ILE A 55 0.40 -4.54 10.59
C ILE A 55 0.08 -3.38 11.53
N GLU A 56 1.06 -2.94 12.31
CA GLU A 56 0.98 -1.71 13.09
C GLU A 56 1.72 -0.59 12.36
N LEU A 57 0.99 0.44 11.94
CA LEU A 57 1.52 1.65 11.30
C LEU A 57 1.18 2.85 12.17
N ASP A 58 2.20 3.48 12.75
CA ASP A 58 2.10 4.65 13.65
C ASP A 58 0.98 4.53 14.71
N ASN A 59 -0.24 4.95 14.37
CA ASN A 59 -1.39 5.02 15.27
C ASN A 59 -2.58 4.15 14.83
N TYR A 60 -2.40 3.26 13.84
CA TYR A 60 -3.46 2.41 13.33
C TYR A 60 -2.96 0.99 13.02
N LEU A 61 -3.90 0.04 13.06
CA LEU A 61 -3.67 -1.36 12.72
C LEU A 61 -4.33 -1.67 11.39
N ILE A 62 -3.63 -2.34 10.49
CA ILE A 62 -4.17 -2.90 9.26
C ILE A 62 -4.27 -4.41 9.44
N ASP A 63 -5.48 -4.95 9.33
CA ASP A 63 -5.72 -6.39 9.23
C ASP A 63 -5.92 -6.77 7.76
N LEU A 64 -4.94 -7.46 7.19
CA LEU A 64 -4.95 -7.96 5.81
C LEU A 64 -5.87 -9.16 5.61
N ASN A 65 -6.46 -9.72 6.67
CA ASN A 65 -7.49 -10.76 6.55
C ASN A 65 -8.91 -10.21 6.45
N ASP A 66 -9.12 -8.92 6.73
CA ASP A 66 -10.46 -8.32 6.65
C ASP A 66 -10.82 -8.09 5.17
N PRO A 67 -11.83 -8.78 4.63
CA PRO A 67 -12.14 -8.81 3.20
C PRO A 67 -12.80 -7.55 2.64
#